data_AF-A0A081XZV0-F1
#
_entry.id   AF-A0A081XZV0-F1
#
_cell.length_a   1.000
_cell.length_b   1.000
_cell.length_c   1.000
_cell.angle_alpha   90.00
_cell.angle_beta   90.00
_cell.angle_gamma   90.00
#
_symmetry.space_group_name_H-M   'P 1'
#
loop_
_entity.id
_entity.type
_entity.pdbx_description
1 polymer ?
#
loop_
_entity_poly.entity_id
_entity_poly.type
_entity_poly.pdbx_seq_one_letter_code
_entity_poly.pdbx_strand_id
1 'polypeptide(L)'
;MVYSPSGTPEGEFCIGDDIPALVTDRHGRVWTAYGDEGIYGGHPESGAGLAGWDTDGRAIWGPEGRLPSHPLEGCTAATDGDQVWLVWYAGGRHGTFLTRVTPSTGEVTTYPSPVRDPDGFAFRGHRAVLTRRHHNQRTVELTRAELDGITWTVTDHRVLDVPGRVVVRCGQGREGTLWLRTGDTWLRIEA
;
A
#
# COMPACT_ATOMS: atom_id res chain seq x y z
N MET A 1 16.15 -6.68 -7.67
CA MET A 1 16.19 -7.76 -8.68
C MET A 1 14.84 -7.86 -9.35
N VAL A 2 14.82 -7.82 -10.68
CA VAL A 2 13.66 -8.12 -11.51
C VAL A 2 13.87 -9.51 -12.09
N TYR A 3 12.82 -10.34 -12.03
CA TYR A 3 12.85 -11.69 -12.55
C TYR A 3 11.76 -11.88 -13.59
N SER A 4 12.08 -12.67 -14.62
CA SER A 4 11.10 -13.18 -15.57
C SER A 4 10.05 -14.04 -14.85
N PRO A 5 8.91 -14.35 -15.51
CA PRO A 5 7.94 -15.31 -14.99
C PRO A 5 8.52 -16.72 -14.72
N SER A 6 9.63 -17.09 -15.37
CA SER A 6 10.34 -18.35 -15.12
C SER A 6 11.37 -18.27 -13.98
N GLY A 7 11.49 -17.11 -13.32
CA GLY A 7 12.46 -16.87 -12.25
C GLY A 7 13.87 -16.56 -12.74
N THR A 8 14.05 -16.25 -14.03
CA THR A 8 15.36 -15.86 -14.57
C THR A 8 15.63 -14.40 -14.21
N PRO A 9 16.80 -14.04 -13.66
CA PRO A 9 17.15 -12.64 -13.43
C PRO A 9 17.17 -11.87 -14.76
N GLU A 10 16.42 -10.76 -14.83
CA GLU A 10 16.34 -9.89 -16.01
C GLU A 10 17.00 -8.52 -15.78
N GLY A 11 17.14 -8.10 -14.52
CA GLY A 11 17.82 -6.85 -14.18
C GLY A 11 17.83 -6.54 -12.69
N GLU A 12 18.47 -5.42 -12.35
CA GLU A 12 18.50 -4.88 -11.00
C GLU A 12 18.59 -3.36 -11.03
N PHE A 13 17.96 -2.73 -10.04
CA PHE A 13 18.06 -1.31 -9.76
C PHE A 13 17.78 -1.07 -8.27
N CYS A 14 18.33 0.03 -7.74
CA CYS A 14 18.12 0.45 -6.36
C CYS A 14 16.83 1.25 -6.26
N ILE A 15 15.98 0.92 -5.27
CA ILE A 15 14.77 1.66 -4.92
C ILE A 15 14.76 2.01 -3.43
N GLY A 16 15.94 2.14 -2.82
CA GLY A 16 16.07 2.43 -1.39
C GLY A 16 15.90 1.20 -0.48
N ASP A 17 15.76 1.49 0.81
CA ASP A 17 15.70 0.55 1.92
C ASP A 17 14.39 0.68 2.70
N ASP A 18 14.20 -0.22 3.67
CA ASP A 18 12.99 -0.40 4.49
C ASP A 18 11.68 -0.11 3.73
N ILE A 19 11.27 -1.11 2.94
CA ILE A 19 10.10 -1.03 2.07
C ILE A 19 8.98 -1.89 2.66
N PRO A 20 8.07 -1.32 3.46
CA PRO A 20 6.87 -2.00 3.92
C PRO A 20 5.92 -2.39 2.79
N ALA A 21 5.77 -1.53 1.79
CA ALA A 21 4.80 -1.75 0.72
C ALA A 21 5.40 -1.45 -0.65
N LEU A 22 5.16 -2.37 -1.58
CA LEU A 22 5.53 -2.26 -2.98
C LEU A 22 4.40 -2.84 -3.83
N VAL A 23 4.02 -2.13 -4.89
CA VAL A 23 3.06 -2.64 -5.88
C VAL A 23 3.50 -2.26 -7.30
N THR A 24 3.09 -3.06 -8.28
CA THR A 24 3.31 -2.76 -9.69
C THR A 24 2.00 -2.37 -10.37
N ASP A 25 2.01 -1.26 -11.11
CA ASP A 25 0.87 -0.88 -11.95
C ASP A 25 0.78 -1.72 -13.23
N ARG A 26 -0.23 -1.46 -14.06
CA ARG A 26 -0.46 -2.18 -15.33
C ARG A 26 0.63 -1.96 -16.38
N HIS A 27 1.46 -0.93 -16.21
CA HIS A 27 2.56 -0.58 -17.11
C HIS A 27 3.91 -1.11 -16.61
N GLY A 28 3.92 -1.87 -15.51
CA GLY A 28 5.13 -2.44 -14.93
C GLY A 28 5.95 -1.46 -14.10
N ARG A 29 5.45 -0.25 -13.88
CA ARG A 29 6.09 0.71 -12.96
C ARG A 29 5.94 0.23 -11.53
N VAL A 30 6.94 0.51 -10.72
CA VAL A 30 6.99 0.11 -9.31
C VAL A 30 6.59 1.31 -8.44
N TRP A 31 5.79 1.07 -7.41
CA TRP A 31 5.34 2.10 -6.49
C TRP A 31 5.62 1.65 -5.06
N THR A 32 6.24 2.51 -4.27
CA THR A 32 6.73 2.19 -2.93
C THR A 32 6.20 3.16 -1.88
N ALA A 33 5.92 2.61 -0.70
CA ALA A 33 5.80 3.37 0.54
C ALA A 33 6.86 2.84 1.52
N TYR A 34 7.75 3.73 1.96
CA TYR A 34 8.90 3.43 2.80
C TYR A 34 8.55 3.52 4.28
N GLY A 35 9.26 2.75 5.10
CA GLY A 35 9.18 2.87 6.55
C GLY A 35 10.07 3.99 7.08
N ASP A 36 9.99 4.24 8.37
CA ASP A 36 10.73 5.33 9.01
C ASP A 36 12.24 5.15 8.92
N GLU A 37 12.73 3.92 9.08
CA GLU A 37 14.14 3.59 8.89
C GLU A 37 14.59 3.88 7.46
N GLY A 38 13.74 3.69 6.45
CA GLY A 38 14.09 4.03 5.07
C GLY A 38 14.24 5.53 4.88
N ILE A 39 13.35 6.32 5.48
CA ILE A 39 13.39 7.79 5.40
C ILE A 39 14.62 8.36 6.13
N TYR A 40 15.00 7.76 7.26
CA TYR A 40 16.11 8.23 8.10
C TYR A 40 17.43 7.48 7.89
N GLY A 41 17.44 6.40 7.10
CA GLY A 41 18.54 5.45 6.90
C GLY A 41 19.63 5.92 5.95
N GLY A 42 19.44 7.06 5.29
CA GLY A 42 20.46 7.72 4.46
C GLY A 42 20.42 7.34 2.98
N HIS A 43 19.48 6.50 2.55
CA HIS A 43 19.23 6.25 1.12
C HIS A 43 18.40 7.40 0.51
N PRO A 44 18.90 8.09 -0.53
CA PRO A 44 18.15 9.20 -1.13
C PRO A 44 16.85 8.74 -1.80
N GLU A 45 16.77 7.50 -2.24
CA GLU A 45 15.59 6.91 -2.90
C GLU A 45 14.36 6.80 -1.99
N SER A 46 14.57 6.64 -0.68
CA SER A 46 13.53 6.47 0.34
C SER A 46 13.19 7.77 1.09
N GLY A 47 14.03 8.81 0.98
CA GLY A 47 13.93 10.04 1.77
C GLY A 47 12.64 10.87 1.61
N ALA A 48 11.83 10.60 0.58
CA ALA A 48 10.53 11.25 0.39
C ALA A 48 9.36 10.47 1.03
N GLY A 49 9.61 9.27 1.56
CA GLY A 49 8.62 8.38 2.19
C GLY A 49 7.71 7.64 1.21
N LEU A 50 7.46 8.18 0.01
CA LEU A 50 6.74 7.53 -1.08
C LEU A 50 7.47 7.76 -2.41
N ALA A 51 7.44 6.79 -3.33
CA ALA A 51 8.01 6.96 -4.66
C ALA A 51 7.33 6.11 -5.74
N GLY A 52 7.47 6.55 -7.00
CA GLY A 52 7.12 5.81 -8.20
C GLY A 52 8.33 5.69 -9.11
N TRP A 53 8.52 4.52 -9.69
CA TRP A 53 9.71 4.12 -10.46
C TRP A 53 9.29 3.56 -11.83
N ASP A 54 10.01 3.93 -12.88
CA ASP A 54 9.87 3.25 -14.17
C ASP A 54 10.47 1.84 -14.14
N THR A 55 10.35 1.11 -15.25
CA THR A 55 10.86 -0.26 -15.39
C THR A 55 12.39 -0.34 -15.41
N ASP A 56 13.07 0.79 -15.60
CA ASP A 56 14.53 0.90 -15.58
C ASP A 56 15.06 1.36 -14.20
N GLY A 57 14.16 1.57 -13.23
CA GLY A 57 14.51 2.02 -11.88
C GLY A 57 14.74 3.52 -11.74
N ARG A 58 14.29 4.34 -12.69
CA ARG A 58 14.32 5.81 -12.54
C ARG A 58 13.11 6.27 -11.76
N ALA A 59 13.33 7.15 -10.78
CA ALA A 59 12.25 7.83 -10.09
C ALA A 59 11.47 8.71 -11.09
N ILE A 60 10.17 8.43 -11.23
CA ILE A 60 9.24 9.17 -12.08
C ILE A 60 8.22 9.97 -11.27
N TRP A 61 8.14 9.70 -9.97
CA TRP A 61 7.23 10.39 -9.06
C TRP A 61 7.76 10.37 -7.63
N GLY A 62 7.52 11.48 -6.93
CA GLY A 62 7.63 11.61 -5.48
C GLY A 62 6.67 12.71 -4.98
N PRO A 63 6.43 12.80 -3.67
CA PRO A 63 5.54 13.81 -3.11
C PRO A 63 6.17 15.22 -3.16
N GLU A 64 5.89 16.00 -4.20
CA GLU A 64 6.33 17.40 -4.35
C GLU A 64 5.46 18.40 -3.56
N GLY A 65 5.47 18.30 -2.22
CA GLY A 65 4.92 19.36 -1.34
C GLY A 65 3.39 19.50 -1.29
N ARG A 66 2.63 18.41 -1.50
CA ARG A 66 1.15 18.42 -1.47
C ARG A 66 0.51 17.27 -0.69
N LEU A 67 1.21 16.75 0.31
CA LEU A 67 0.62 15.81 1.27
C LEU A 67 0.13 16.56 2.51
N PRO A 68 -0.94 16.09 3.16
CA PRO A 68 -1.44 16.69 4.40
C PRO A 68 -0.44 16.61 5.57
N SER A 69 0.58 15.75 5.45
CA SER A 69 1.72 15.63 6.37
C SER A 69 2.89 14.97 5.64
N HIS A 70 4.06 14.93 6.28
CA HIS A 70 5.18 14.10 5.83
C HIS A 70 4.88 12.62 6.12
N PRO A 71 5.02 11.71 5.12
CA PRO A 71 4.95 10.27 5.37
C PRO A 71 6.07 9.85 6.30
N LEU A 72 5.75 9.09 7.34
CA LEU A 72 6.72 8.52 8.27
C LEU A 72 6.82 7.00 8.13
N GLU A 73 5.72 6.31 7.82
CA GLU A 73 5.72 4.85 7.70
C GLU A 73 4.73 4.39 6.64
N GLY A 74 5.17 3.59 5.67
CA GLY A 74 4.34 2.91 4.70
C GLY A 74 3.55 1.78 5.35
N CYS A 75 2.23 1.73 5.11
CA CYS A 75 1.36 0.71 5.68
C CYS A 75 1.10 -0.44 4.69
N THR A 76 0.59 -0.09 3.50
CA THR A 76 0.22 -1.04 2.44
C THR A 76 0.01 -0.28 1.12
N ALA A 77 -0.21 -0.99 0.02
CA ALA A 77 -0.46 -0.41 -1.29
C ALA A 77 -1.44 -1.26 -2.11
N ALA A 78 -2.11 -0.65 -3.09
CA ALA A 78 -2.95 -1.36 -4.04
C ALA A 78 -3.03 -0.65 -5.39
N THR A 79 -3.53 -1.35 -6.41
CA THR A 79 -3.86 -0.76 -7.72
C THR A 79 -5.30 -1.05 -8.10
N ASP A 80 -5.94 -0.14 -8.84
CA ASP A 80 -7.22 -0.35 -9.51
C ASP A 80 -7.25 0.45 -10.80
N GLY A 81 -7.31 -0.18 -11.96
CA GLY A 81 -7.24 0.60 -13.18
C GLY A 81 -5.83 1.17 -13.41
N ASP A 82 -5.78 2.45 -13.77
CA ASP A 82 -4.55 3.25 -13.77
C ASP A 82 -4.29 3.89 -12.38
N GLN A 83 -5.12 3.63 -11.37
CA GLN A 83 -4.93 4.24 -10.05
C GLN A 83 -3.99 3.39 -9.21
N VAL A 84 -3.05 4.07 -8.57
CA VAL A 84 -2.17 3.51 -7.54
C VAL A 84 -2.55 4.14 -6.21
N TRP A 85 -2.62 3.31 -5.18
CA TRP A 85 -2.91 3.72 -3.82
C TRP A 85 -1.73 3.38 -2.92
N LEU A 86 -1.20 4.40 -2.27
CA LEU A 86 -0.15 4.29 -1.26
C LEU A 86 -0.73 4.69 0.09
N VAL A 87 -0.69 3.76 1.05
CA VAL A 87 -1.22 3.98 2.40
C VAL A 87 -0.05 4.21 3.33
N TRP A 88 -0.10 5.30 4.10
CA TRP A 88 1.02 5.74 4.93
C TRP A 88 0.54 6.41 6.21
N TYR A 89 1.38 6.34 7.24
CA TYR A 89 1.18 6.95 8.54
C TYR A 89 2.06 8.18 8.68
N ALA A 90 1.49 9.25 9.26
CA ALA A 90 2.10 10.56 9.37
C ALA A 90 2.67 10.88 10.77
N GLY A 91 2.59 9.95 11.72
CA GLY A 91 3.00 10.21 13.10
C GLY A 91 1.97 10.97 13.94
N GLY A 92 2.06 10.80 15.26
CA GLY A 92 1.38 11.62 16.25
C GLY A 92 -0.14 11.77 16.01
N ARG A 93 -0.60 13.03 15.93
CA ARG A 93 -2.03 13.40 15.80
C ARG A 93 -2.53 13.41 14.36
N HIS A 94 -1.67 13.23 13.36
CA HIS A 94 -2.03 13.35 11.95
C HIS A 94 -2.68 12.08 11.39
N GLY A 95 -2.36 10.92 11.96
CA GLY A 95 -3.03 9.66 11.61
C GLY A 95 -2.51 9.02 10.32
N THR A 96 -3.36 8.20 9.72
CA THR A 96 -3.05 7.41 8.51
C THR A 96 -3.79 8.01 7.32
N PHE A 97 -3.15 7.98 6.14
CA PHE A 97 -3.67 8.54 4.90
C PHE A 97 -3.57 7.53 3.76
N LEU A 98 -4.48 7.66 2.79
CA LEU A 98 -4.45 6.95 1.52
C LEU A 98 -4.20 7.98 0.43
N THR A 99 -3.07 7.89 -0.26
CA THR A 99 -2.76 8.74 -1.41
C THR A 99 -3.03 7.95 -2.70
N ARG A 100 -3.98 8.45 -3.48
CA ARG A 100 -4.28 8.00 -4.83
C ARG A 100 -3.43 8.78 -5.83
N VAL A 101 -2.72 8.07 -6.70
CA VAL A 101 -1.98 8.62 -7.83
C VAL A 101 -2.56 8.04 -9.11
N THR A 102 -2.82 8.89 -10.11
CA THR A 102 -3.18 8.49 -11.47
C THR A 102 -2.01 8.80 -12.39
N PRO A 103 -1.11 7.83 -12.69
CA PRO A 103 0.15 8.10 -13.38
C PRO A 103 -0.04 8.66 -14.79
N SER A 104 -1.11 8.30 -15.50
CA SER A 104 -1.37 8.84 -16.85
C SER A 104 -1.67 10.34 -16.87
N THR A 105 -2.18 10.91 -15.77
CA THR A 105 -2.55 12.33 -15.68
C THR A 105 -1.69 13.12 -14.71
N GLY A 106 -0.95 12.44 -13.83
CA GLY A 106 -0.24 13.05 -12.71
C GLY A 106 -1.17 13.54 -11.58
N GLU A 107 -2.47 13.20 -11.62
CA GLU A 107 -3.40 13.56 -10.56
C GLU A 107 -3.03 12.84 -9.26
N VAL A 108 -2.97 13.61 -8.16
CA VAL A 108 -2.72 13.08 -6.82
C VAL A 108 -3.80 13.60 -5.88
N THR A 109 -4.45 12.70 -5.15
CA THR A 109 -5.41 13.05 -4.10
C THR A 109 -5.13 12.23 -2.85
N THR A 110 -5.20 12.85 -1.68
CA THR A 110 -4.97 12.17 -0.40
C THR A 110 -6.21 12.25 0.48
N TYR A 111 -6.53 11.12 1.12
CA TYR A 111 -7.70 10.97 1.98
C TYR A 111 -7.26 10.52 3.38
N PRO A 112 -7.87 11.04 4.46
CA PRO A 112 -7.74 10.43 5.77
C PRO A 112 -8.23 8.98 5.74
N SER A 113 -7.48 8.07 6.36
CA SER A 113 -7.85 6.65 6.40
C SER A 113 -9.01 6.40 7.35
N PRO A 114 -10.00 5.55 6.99
CA PRO A 114 -11.00 5.05 7.93
C PRO A 114 -10.40 4.03 8.92
N VAL A 115 -9.21 3.49 8.64
CA VAL A 115 -8.50 2.52 9.49
C VAL A 115 -7.10 3.03 9.78
N ARG A 116 -6.75 3.11 11.05
CA ARG A 116 -5.38 3.44 11.46
C ARG A 116 -4.45 2.27 11.17
N ASP A 117 -3.33 2.53 10.51
CA ASP A 117 -2.20 1.61 10.26
C ASP A 117 -2.64 0.24 9.68
N PRO A 118 -3.36 0.21 8.54
CA PRO A 118 -3.84 -1.04 7.94
C PRO A 118 -2.68 -1.82 7.30
N ASP A 119 -2.77 -3.15 7.32
CA ASP A 119 -1.75 -4.04 6.74
C ASP A 119 -2.18 -4.73 5.44
N GLY A 120 -3.38 -4.40 4.99
CA GLY A 120 -3.93 -4.81 3.70
C GLY A 120 -4.95 -3.79 3.24
N PHE A 121 -4.97 -3.54 1.94
CA PHE A 121 -5.88 -2.60 1.29
C PHE A 121 -6.25 -3.15 -0.08
N ALA A 122 -7.50 -3.02 -0.48
CA ALA A 122 -7.93 -3.20 -1.86
C ALA A 122 -9.05 -2.20 -2.17
N PHE A 123 -9.10 -1.73 -3.41
CA PHE A 123 -10.07 -0.74 -3.87
C PHE A 123 -10.66 -1.13 -5.22
N ARG A 124 -11.95 -0.87 -5.42
CA ARG A 124 -12.61 -0.96 -6.72
C ARG A 124 -13.70 0.10 -6.85
N GLY A 125 -13.53 1.02 -7.80
CA GLY A 125 -14.53 2.05 -8.11
C GLY A 125 -14.73 3.06 -6.98
N HIS A 126 -15.55 2.72 -5.98
CA HIS A 126 -15.75 3.51 -4.75
C HIS A 126 -15.67 2.65 -3.48
N ARG A 127 -15.47 1.34 -3.59
CA ARG A 127 -15.44 0.41 -2.45
C ARG A 127 -14.02 0.06 -2.07
N ALA A 128 -13.78 -0.08 -0.78
CA ALA A 128 -12.53 -0.55 -0.24
C ALA A 128 -12.73 -1.65 0.80
N VAL A 129 -11.72 -2.50 0.88
CA VAL A 129 -11.47 -3.38 2.01
C VAL A 129 -10.13 -3.00 2.62
N LEU A 130 -10.11 -2.88 3.95
CA LEU A 130 -8.90 -2.69 4.74
C LEU A 130 -8.80 -3.80 5.78
N THR A 131 -7.58 -4.24 6.06
CA THR A 131 -7.31 -5.16 7.17
C THR A 131 -6.42 -4.55 8.22
N ARG A 132 -6.58 -5.04 9.45
CA ARG A 132 -5.57 -4.93 10.49
C ARG A 132 -5.36 -6.28 11.16
N ARG A 133 -4.14 -6.80 11.12
CA ARG A 133 -3.76 -7.97 11.91
C ARG A 133 -3.73 -7.65 13.40
N HIS A 134 -4.01 -8.66 14.18
CA HIS A 134 -3.45 -8.78 15.52
C HIS A 134 -2.15 -9.57 15.42
N HIS A 135 -1.04 -8.95 15.84
CA HIS A 135 0.30 -9.52 15.64
C HIS A 135 0.40 -10.95 16.18
N ASN A 136 0.84 -11.88 15.32
CA ASN A 136 1.05 -13.29 15.63
C ASN A 136 -0.24 -14.03 16.09
N GLN A 137 -1.42 -13.52 15.75
CA GLN A 137 -2.71 -14.17 16.01
C GLN A 137 -3.30 -14.80 14.74
N ARG A 138 -4.35 -15.61 14.92
CA ARG A 138 -5.13 -16.22 13.83
C ARG A 138 -6.43 -15.43 13.58
N THR A 139 -6.37 -14.12 13.78
CA THR A 139 -7.50 -13.21 13.60
C THR A 139 -7.06 -11.95 12.87
N VAL A 140 -7.95 -11.40 12.06
CA VAL A 140 -7.76 -10.12 11.38
C VAL A 140 -9.02 -9.26 11.51
N GLU A 141 -8.87 -7.98 11.81
CA GLU A 141 -9.95 -7.00 11.66
C GLU A 141 -10.14 -6.74 10.17
N LEU A 142 -11.37 -6.89 9.68
CA LEU A 142 -11.79 -6.55 8.33
C LEU A 142 -12.72 -5.34 8.40
N THR A 143 -12.35 -4.27 7.70
CA THR A 143 -13.18 -3.08 7.51
C THR A 143 -13.55 -2.95 6.04
N ARG A 144 -14.84 -2.78 5.74
CA ARG A 144 -15.31 -2.34 4.42
C ARG A 144 -15.68 -0.87 4.51
N ALA A 145 -15.30 -0.12 3.49
CA ALA A 145 -15.59 1.30 3.41
C ALA A 145 -15.96 1.72 1.99
N GLU A 146 -16.72 2.79 1.88
CA GLU A 146 -17.07 3.43 0.61
C GLU A 146 -16.54 4.86 0.58
N LEU A 147 -15.95 5.28 -0.53
CA LEU A 147 -15.44 6.62 -0.76
C LEU A 147 -16.49 7.48 -1.46
N ASP A 148 -17.05 8.45 -0.74
CA ASP A 148 -17.95 9.46 -1.30
C ASP A 148 -17.18 10.74 -1.60
N GLY A 149 -16.50 10.76 -2.76
CA GLY A 149 -15.72 11.88 -3.28
C GLY A 149 -14.45 12.19 -2.48
N ILE A 150 -14.59 12.58 -1.21
CA ILE A 150 -13.53 13.02 -0.30
C ILE A 150 -13.51 12.29 1.05
N THR A 151 -14.56 11.55 1.40
CA THR A 151 -14.69 10.93 2.73
C THR A 151 -14.93 9.43 2.62
N TRP A 152 -14.25 8.67 3.46
CA TRP A 152 -14.53 7.25 3.65
C TRP A 152 -15.64 7.03 4.68
N THR A 153 -16.65 6.24 4.30
CA THR A 153 -17.70 5.78 5.20
C THR A 153 -17.54 4.29 5.44
N VAL A 154 -17.34 3.88 6.69
CA VAL A 154 -17.28 2.45 7.06
C VAL A 154 -18.67 1.85 6.92
N THR A 155 -18.80 0.78 6.15
CA THR A 155 -20.07 0.07 5.90
C THR A 155 -20.15 -1.27 6.61
N ASP A 156 -19.03 -1.91 6.91
CA ASP A 156 -18.95 -3.17 7.66
C ASP A 156 -17.64 -3.22 8.45
N HIS A 157 -17.69 -3.83 9.64
CA HIS A 157 -16.51 -4.10 10.46
C HIS A 157 -16.71 -5.42 11.20
N ARG A 158 -15.75 -6.35 11.05
CA ARG A 158 -15.79 -7.64 11.74
C ARG A 158 -14.39 -8.20 11.96
N VAL A 159 -14.29 -9.12 12.92
CA VAL A 159 -13.09 -9.94 13.10
C VAL A 159 -13.28 -11.25 12.33
N LEU A 160 -12.28 -11.63 11.54
CA LEU A 160 -12.25 -12.91 10.83
C LEU A 160 -11.27 -13.86 11.52
N ASP A 161 -11.70 -15.08 11.77
CA ASP A 161 -10.79 -16.20 12.05
C ASP A 161 -10.11 -16.65 10.76
N VAL A 162 -8.80 -16.86 10.82
CA VAL A 162 -8.00 -17.23 9.65
C VAL A 162 -7.25 -18.56 9.83
N PRO A 163 -6.98 -19.31 8.75
CA PRO A 163 -6.37 -20.63 8.83
C PRO A 163 -4.98 -20.66 9.45
N GLY A 164 -4.22 -19.57 9.38
CA GLY A 164 -2.85 -19.50 9.90
C GLY A 164 -2.58 -18.19 10.62
N ARG A 165 -1.41 -18.07 11.25
CA ARG A 165 -1.01 -16.81 11.90
C ARG A 165 -0.78 -15.74 10.85
N VAL A 166 -1.24 -14.53 11.14
CA VAL A 166 -1.03 -13.36 10.29
C VAL A 166 0.26 -12.66 10.75
N VAL A 167 1.15 -12.42 9.80
CA VAL A 167 2.43 -11.73 10.02
C VAL A 167 2.39 -10.32 9.46
N VAL A 168 3.43 -9.52 9.71
CA VAL A 168 3.55 -8.15 9.19
C VAL A 168 3.64 -8.18 7.66
N ARG A 169 3.11 -7.13 6.98
CA ARG A 169 3.20 -6.95 5.52
C ARG A 169 2.63 -8.13 4.71
N CYS A 170 1.49 -8.68 5.15
CA CYS A 170 0.88 -9.91 4.61
C CYS A 170 -0.26 -9.70 3.60
N GLY A 171 -0.73 -8.46 3.43
CA GLY A 171 -1.80 -8.08 2.51
C GLY A 171 -1.26 -7.50 1.20
N GLN A 172 -1.82 -7.94 0.07
CA GLN A 172 -1.49 -7.45 -1.27
C GLN A 172 -2.77 -7.12 -2.04
N GLY A 173 -2.97 -5.84 -2.36
CA GLY A 173 -4.17 -5.33 -3.03
C GLY A 173 -4.01 -5.16 -4.54
N ARG A 174 -4.96 -5.69 -5.32
CA ARG A 174 -4.99 -5.49 -6.77
C ARG A 174 -6.40 -5.65 -7.35
N GLU A 175 -6.83 -4.65 -8.11
CA GLU A 175 -8.08 -4.64 -8.89
C GLU A 175 -9.28 -5.11 -8.06
N GLY A 176 -9.49 -4.47 -6.89
CA GLY A 176 -10.57 -4.83 -5.97
C GLY A 176 -10.37 -6.11 -5.17
N THR A 177 -9.28 -6.84 -5.35
CA THR A 177 -8.98 -8.07 -4.61
C THR A 177 -7.85 -7.84 -3.62
N LEU A 178 -8.08 -8.13 -2.35
CA LEU A 178 -7.05 -8.28 -1.34
C LEU A 178 -6.67 -9.75 -1.20
N TRP A 179 -5.38 -10.05 -1.36
CA TRP A 179 -4.78 -11.33 -1.02
C TRP A 179 -4.09 -11.22 0.32
N LEU A 180 -4.53 -12.02 1.29
CA LEU A 180 -3.96 -12.05 2.65
C LEU A 180 -3.22 -13.37 2.89
N ARG A 181 -1.94 -13.30 3.24
CA ARG A 181 -1.15 -14.46 3.64
C ARG A 181 -1.44 -14.84 5.09
N THR A 182 -1.94 -16.06 5.32
CA THR A 182 -2.26 -16.57 6.66
C THR A 182 -1.59 -17.93 6.86
N GLY A 183 -0.43 -17.96 7.51
CA GLY A 183 0.43 -19.15 7.56
C GLY A 183 0.77 -19.65 6.15
N ASP A 184 0.39 -20.89 5.83
CA ASP A 184 0.62 -21.50 4.51
C ASP A 184 -0.50 -21.30 3.49
N THR A 185 -1.55 -20.56 3.84
CA THR A 185 -2.73 -20.32 2.99
C THR A 185 -2.81 -18.87 2.52
N TRP A 186 -3.46 -18.65 1.39
CA TRP A 186 -3.86 -17.32 0.92
C TRP A 186 -5.39 -17.19 1.01
N LEU A 187 -5.86 -16.11 1.61
CA LEU A 187 -7.26 -15.74 1.60
C LEU A 187 -7.50 -14.65 0.55
N ARG A 188 -8.60 -14.77 -0.18
CA ARG A 188 -9.04 -13.80 -1.18
C ARG A 188 -10.24 -13.04 -0.65
N ILE A 189 -10.18 -11.71 -0.64
CA ILE A 189 -11.26 -10.86 -0.16
C ILE A 189 -11.53 -9.78 -1.22
N GLU A 190 -12.78 -9.64 -1.65
CA GLU A 190 -13.19 -8.64 -2.64
C GLU A 190 -13.71 -7.37 -1.96
N ALA A 191 -13.41 -6.21 -2.55
CA ALA A 191 -13.86 -4.88 -2.15
C ALA A 191 -15.36 -4.65 -2.37
#